data_AF-A0A7W1SSW8-F1
#
_entry.id   AF-A0A7W1SSW8-F1
#
_cell.length_a   1.000
_cell.length_b   1.000
_cell.length_c   1.000
_cell.angle_alpha   90.00
_cell.angle_beta   90.00
_cell.angle_gamma   90.00
#
_symmetry.space_group_name_H-M   'P 1'
#
loop_
_entity.id
_entity.type
_entity.pdbx_description
1 polymer ?
#
loop_
_entity_poly.entity_id
_entity_poly.type
_entity_poly.pdbx_seq_one_letter_code
_entity_poly.pdbx_strand_id
1 'polypeptide(L)'
;MNQSSGRRAAIVATIGAVTLLLSGCGGDAIPSSAGALATPLPAVPSASAPTAAPSPPAAASTAASSWTMPNLVGSGLQAAQDAIQQLTGNQIFVTKSHDVTGAGRRQVLDRNWMVCDQSVPAGRMITAGTSIDFGAVKLTERCQ
;
A
#
# COMPACT_ATOMS: atom_id res chain seq x y z
N MET A 1 30.79 27.16 -32.94
CA MET A 1 32.14 27.13 -32.33
C MET A 1 31.98 26.69 -30.88
N ASN A 2 32.39 25.48 -30.50
CA ASN A 2 33.78 25.04 -30.23
C ASN A 2 34.24 25.59 -28.87
N GLN A 3 34.22 24.83 -27.77
CA GLN A 3 35.27 23.96 -27.20
C GLN A 3 34.91 23.85 -25.70
N SER A 4 35.34 22.93 -24.83
CA SER A 4 36.15 21.73 -24.87
C SER A 4 36.16 21.20 -23.42
N SER A 5 35.84 19.92 -23.26
CA SER A 5 36.59 18.91 -22.51
C SER A 5 37.40 19.32 -21.26
N GLY A 6 37.03 18.73 -20.12
CA GLY A 6 37.91 18.50 -18.96
C GLY A 6 37.71 17.10 -18.40
N ARG A 7 38.53 16.15 -18.87
CA ARG A 7 38.51 14.72 -18.51
C ARG A 7 39.29 14.47 -17.21
N ARG A 8 38.74 13.56 -16.40
CA ARG A 8 39.40 12.52 -15.59
C ARG A 8 40.18 12.95 -14.34
N ALA A 9 39.66 12.54 -13.19
CA ALA A 9 40.47 11.98 -12.12
C ALA A 9 39.84 10.65 -11.69
N ALA A 10 40.48 9.55 -12.10
CA ALA A 10 40.22 8.22 -11.57
C ALA A 10 41.00 8.09 -10.26
N ILE A 11 40.35 7.65 -9.19
CA ILE A 11 41.02 7.12 -8.00
C ILE A 11 40.48 5.70 -7.78
N VAL A 12 41.38 4.75 -8.01
CA VAL A 12 41.28 3.32 -7.74
C VAL A 12 41.87 3.08 -6.36
N ALA A 13 41.12 2.40 -5.47
CA ALA A 13 41.58 1.59 -4.32
C ALA A 13 40.38 1.41 -3.38
N THR A 14 40.01 0.27 -2.80
CA THR A 14 40.56 -1.09 -2.72
C THR A 14 39.42 -1.97 -2.20
N ILE A 15 39.42 -3.22 -2.63
CA ILE A 15 38.43 -4.26 -2.32
C ILE A 15 38.47 -4.60 -0.81
N GLY A 16 37.34 -4.40 -0.12
CA GLY A 16 37.11 -4.91 1.23
C GLY A 16 36.01 -5.97 1.17
N ALA A 17 36.38 -7.23 0.99
CA ALA A 17 35.46 -8.36 1.03
C ALA A 17 35.07 -8.67 2.48
N VAL A 18 33.81 -8.39 2.84
CA VAL A 18 33.21 -8.81 4.11
C VAL A 18 32.34 -10.03 3.83
N THR A 19 32.88 -11.22 4.07
CA THR A 19 32.15 -12.48 4.06
C THR A 19 31.57 -12.75 5.45
N LEU A 20 30.30 -12.40 5.65
CA LEU A 20 29.53 -12.76 6.84
C LEU A 20 28.74 -14.05 6.53
N LEU A 21 29.21 -15.19 7.06
CA LEU A 21 28.50 -16.46 7.00
C LEU A 21 27.39 -16.44 8.06
N LEU A 22 26.13 -16.42 7.62
CA LEU A 22 24.96 -16.57 8.51
C LEU A 22 24.39 -17.99 8.36
N SER A 23 24.46 -18.73 9.47
CA SER A 23 23.97 -20.09 9.68
C SER A 23 22.44 -20.18 9.73
N GLY A 24 21.90 -21.32 9.24
CA GLY A 24 20.62 -21.93 9.64
C GLY A 24 19.35 -21.27 9.05
N CYS A 25 18.29 -21.95 8.64
CA CYS A 25 17.76 -23.25 9.05
C CYS A 25 17.16 -23.95 7.81
N GLY A 26 17.60 -25.18 7.53
CA GLY A 26 17.01 -26.04 6.51
C GLY A 26 15.70 -26.61 7.01
N GLY A 27 14.60 -26.23 6.36
CA GLY A 27 13.31 -26.89 6.50
C GLY A 27 13.22 -28.06 5.53
N ASP A 28 13.32 -29.26 6.08
CA ASP A 28 13.06 -30.57 5.46
C ASP A 28 11.69 -30.61 4.78
N ALA A 29 11.64 -30.98 3.49
CA ALA A 29 10.40 -31.41 2.86
C ALA A 29 10.67 -32.37 1.69
N ILE A 30 10.58 -33.67 1.97
CA ILE A 30 10.25 -34.74 1.00
C ILE A 30 9.54 -35.86 1.79
N PRO A 31 8.77 -36.78 1.19
CA PRO A 31 8.23 -36.85 -0.18
C PRO A 31 6.73 -37.25 -0.22
N SER A 32 6.25 -37.43 -1.46
CA SER A 32 5.37 -38.54 -1.87
C SER A 32 3.84 -38.35 -1.79
N SER A 33 3.20 -38.41 -2.95
CA SER A 33 2.25 -39.48 -3.38
C SER A 33 1.55 -38.99 -4.67
N ALA A 34 1.85 -39.55 -5.85
CA ALA A 34 1.29 -40.78 -6.41
C ALA A 34 -0.23 -40.70 -6.71
N GLY A 35 -0.52 -40.49 -8.00
CA GLY A 35 -1.62 -40.99 -8.84
C GLY A 35 -3.00 -41.34 -8.27
N ALA A 36 -4.05 -40.90 -8.98
CA ALA A 36 -5.12 -41.77 -9.48
C ALA A 36 -5.98 -41.06 -10.53
N LEU A 37 -6.08 -41.65 -11.71
CA LEU A 37 -7.16 -41.43 -12.68
C LEU A 37 -8.39 -42.23 -12.20
N ALA A 38 -9.57 -41.61 -12.16
CA ALA A 38 -10.85 -42.35 -12.19
C ALA A 38 -12.01 -41.48 -12.71
N THR A 39 -12.79 -42.12 -13.58
CA THR A 39 -13.87 -41.63 -14.45
C THR A 39 -15.25 -41.60 -13.72
N PRO A 40 -16.37 -41.32 -14.41
CA PRO A 40 -17.32 -40.24 -14.14
C PRO A 40 -18.41 -40.51 -13.06
N LEU A 41 -19.03 -39.42 -12.58
CA LEU A 41 -20.24 -39.43 -11.75
C LEU A 41 -21.49 -39.84 -12.57
N PRO A 42 -22.37 -40.71 -12.05
CA PRO A 42 -23.75 -40.79 -12.49
C PRO A 42 -24.59 -39.68 -11.85
N ALA A 43 -25.44 -39.03 -12.65
CA ALA A 43 -26.43 -38.07 -12.20
C ALA A 43 -27.61 -38.79 -11.51
N VAL A 44 -28.06 -38.23 -10.38
CA VAL A 44 -29.41 -38.47 -9.84
C VAL A 44 -30.05 -37.13 -9.48
N PRO A 45 -31.23 -36.78 -10.04
CA PRO A 45 -31.97 -35.62 -9.60
C PRO A 45 -32.75 -35.98 -8.34
N SER A 46 -32.42 -35.34 -7.21
CA SER A 46 -33.25 -35.43 -6.00
C SER A 46 -33.81 -34.04 -5.71
N ALA A 47 -35.02 -33.82 -6.22
CA ALA A 47 -35.84 -32.67 -5.92
C ALA A 47 -36.33 -32.77 -4.46
N SER A 48 -35.62 -32.14 -3.55
CA SER A 48 -36.15 -31.78 -2.24
C SER A 48 -36.63 -30.34 -2.31
N ALA A 49 -37.95 -30.16 -2.30
CA ALA A 49 -38.58 -28.85 -2.16
C ALA A 49 -38.07 -28.17 -0.87
N PRO A 50 -37.60 -26.92 -0.91
CA PRO A 50 -37.26 -26.21 0.31
C PRO A 50 -38.56 -25.81 1.00
N THR A 51 -38.88 -26.49 2.10
CA THR A 51 -39.74 -25.94 3.15
C THR A 51 -39.13 -24.61 3.58
N ALA A 52 -39.81 -23.51 3.31
CA ALA A 52 -39.36 -22.17 3.68
C ALA A 52 -39.24 -22.07 5.21
N ALA A 53 -38.01 -22.18 5.70
CA ALA A 53 -37.69 -21.80 7.07
C ALA A 53 -37.97 -20.30 7.25
N PRO A 54 -38.53 -19.86 8.39
CA PRO A 54 -38.68 -18.44 8.67
C PRO A 54 -37.30 -17.78 8.62
N SER A 55 -37.16 -16.78 7.74
CA SER A 55 -35.92 -16.04 7.60
C SER A 55 -35.59 -15.33 8.92
N PRO A 56 -34.35 -15.43 9.43
CA PRO A 56 -33.92 -14.68 10.61
C PRO A 56 -34.18 -13.18 10.40
N PRO A 57 -34.50 -12.42 11.46
CA PRO A 57 -34.61 -10.98 11.36
C PRO A 57 -33.33 -10.42 10.73
N ALA A 58 -33.47 -9.67 9.65
CA ALA A 58 -32.34 -9.00 9.01
C ALA A 58 -31.64 -8.17 10.09
N ALA A 59 -30.41 -8.55 10.43
CA ALA A 59 -29.57 -7.79 11.33
C ALA A 59 -29.46 -6.37 10.75
N ALA A 60 -29.98 -5.38 11.48
CA ALA A 60 -29.87 -3.99 11.11
C ALA A 60 -28.38 -3.67 10.97
N SER A 61 -27.94 -3.52 9.72
CA SER A 61 -26.56 -3.17 9.41
C SER A 61 -26.38 -1.72 9.80
N THR A 62 -25.70 -1.48 10.93
CA THR A 62 -25.31 -0.12 11.32
C THR A 62 -24.54 0.50 10.16
N ALA A 63 -25.12 1.53 9.54
CA ALA A 63 -24.48 2.21 8.42
C ALA A 63 -23.10 2.71 8.87
N ALA A 64 -22.04 2.23 8.21
CA ALA A 64 -20.69 2.67 8.50
C ALA A 64 -20.53 4.14 8.10
N SER A 65 -19.89 4.94 8.96
CA SER A 65 -19.55 6.33 8.65
C SER A 65 -18.70 6.40 7.38
N SER A 66 -19.02 7.37 6.53
CA SER A 66 -18.29 7.64 5.29
C SER A 66 -18.11 9.14 5.09
N TRP A 67 -17.05 9.50 4.38
CA TRP A 67 -16.67 10.89 4.08
C TRP A 67 -16.23 11.01 2.64
N THR A 68 -16.11 12.25 2.16
CA THR A 68 -15.58 12.56 0.83
C THR A 68 -14.11 12.95 0.95
N MET A 69 -13.25 12.30 0.19
CA MET A 69 -11.82 12.58 0.15
C MET A 69 -11.58 14.02 -0.33
N PRO A 70 -10.90 14.88 0.46
CA PRO A 70 -10.54 16.22 0.04
C PRO A 70 -9.42 16.21 -1.01
N ASN A 71 -9.25 17.31 -1.74
CA ASN A 71 -8.06 17.52 -2.56
C ASN A 71 -6.94 18.10 -1.67
N LEU A 72 -5.90 17.31 -1.43
CA LEU A 72 -4.78 17.66 -0.56
C LEU A 72 -3.46 17.80 -1.34
N VAL A 73 -3.50 17.65 -2.65
CA VAL A 73 -2.33 17.90 -3.52
C VAL A 73 -1.87 19.36 -3.37
N GLY A 74 -0.57 19.56 -3.21
CA GLY A 74 0.07 20.85 -2.97
C GLY A 74 0.08 21.31 -1.52
N SER A 75 -0.61 20.60 -0.61
CA SER A 75 -0.54 20.89 0.82
C SER A 75 0.74 20.34 1.46
N GLY A 76 1.13 20.87 2.62
CA GLY A 76 2.19 20.26 3.43
C GLY A 76 1.75 18.89 3.95
N LEU A 77 2.64 17.90 3.99
CA LEU A 77 2.29 16.51 4.35
C LEU A 77 1.62 16.43 5.72
N GLN A 78 2.14 17.10 6.74
CA GLN A 78 1.48 17.12 8.06
C GLN A 78 0.07 17.70 7.99
N ALA A 79 -0.13 18.79 7.23
CA ALA A 79 -1.45 19.42 7.09
C ALA A 79 -2.44 18.51 6.36
N ALA A 80 -1.98 17.72 5.39
CA ALA A 80 -2.79 16.72 4.71
C ALA A 80 -3.28 15.63 5.69
N GLN A 81 -2.38 15.12 6.54
CA GLN A 81 -2.72 14.13 7.57
C GLN A 81 -3.71 14.71 8.59
N ASP A 82 -3.44 15.92 9.10
CA ASP A 82 -4.29 16.61 10.06
C ASP A 82 -5.69 16.88 9.48
N ALA A 83 -5.80 17.16 8.18
CA ALA A 83 -7.08 17.35 7.50
C ALA A 83 -7.91 16.06 7.45
N ILE A 84 -7.30 14.90 7.20
CA ILE A 84 -7.98 13.61 7.23
C ILE A 84 -8.44 13.26 8.65
N GLN A 85 -7.60 13.48 9.65
CA GLN A 85 -7.94 13.27 11.05
C GLN A 85 -9.13 14.14 11.48
N GLN A 86 -9.09 15.44 11.17
CA GLN A 86 -10.17 16.37 11.47
C GLN A 86 -11.47 16.00 10.75
N LEU A 87 -11.41 15.71 9.44
CA LEU A 87 -12.57 15.33 8.63
C LEU A 87 -13.27 14.09 9.18
N THR A 88 -12.49 13.10 9.62
CA THR A 88 -13.00 11.80 10.07
C THR A 88 -13.25 11.71 11.57
N GLY A 89 -13.03 12.79 12.32
CA GLY A 89 -13.09 12.74 13.79
C GLY A 89 -12.11 11.72 14.38
N ASN A 90 -10.91 11.63 13.80
CA ASN A 90 -9.84 10.68 14.14
C ASN A 90 -10.14 9.20 13.86
N GLN A 91 -11.19 8.87 13.11
CA GLN A 91 -11.44 7.48 12.71
C GLN A 91 -10.40 6.96 11.71
N ILE A 92 -9.81 7.84 10.89
CA ILE A 92 -8.59 7.58 10.14
C ILE A 92 -7.46 8.36 10.79
N PHE A 93 -6.83 7.74 11.79
CA PHE A 93 -5.73 8.38 12.53
C PHE A 93 -4.38 8.27 11.81
N VAL A 94 -4.16 7.15 11.11
CA VAL A 94 -2.90 6.84 10.43
C VAL A 94 -3.11 6.84 8.93
N THR A 95 -2.36 7.69 8.25
CA THR A 95 -2.19 7.66 6.79
C THR A 95 -0.75 7.27 6.45
N LYS A 96 -0.54 6.74 5.25
CA LYS A 96 0.78 6.42 4.73
C LYS A 96 1.33 7.57 3.90
N SER A 97 2.64 7.53 3.66
CA SER A 97 3.29 8.45 2.75
C SER A 97 4.58 7.85 2.20
N HIS A 98 4.98 8.33 1.02
CA HIS A 98 6.24 7.96 0.41
C HIS A 98 6.89 9.13 -0.34
N ASP A 99 8.20 9.01 -0.57
CA ASP A 99 8.97 9.96 -1.35
C ASP A 99 8.86 9.62 -2.85
N VAL A 100 8.15 10.45 -3.61
CA VAL A 100 7.88 10.18 -5.03
C VAL A 100 9.13 10.33 -5.90
N THR A 101 10.22 10.92 -5.39
CA THR A 101 11.49 11.00 -6.15
C THR A 101 12.21 9.65 -6.21
N GLY A 102 11.76 8.64 -5.46
CA GLY A 102 12.43 7.33 -5.38
C GLY A 102 13.74 7.35 -4.60
N ALA A 103 14.07 8.44 -3.89
CA ALA A 103 15.32 8.58 -3.15
C ALA A 103 15.35 7.79 -1.83
N GLY A 104 14.27 7.10 -1.47
CA GLY A 104 14.20 6.24 -0.28
C GLY A 104 14.32 7.01 1.04
N ARG A 105 14.06 8.32 1.04
CA ARG A 105 14.19 9.16 2.23
C ARG A 105 13.02 8.92 3.19
N ARG A 106 13.31 8.94 4.49
CA ARG A 106 12.30 8.85 5.54
C ARG A 106 11.69 10.24 5.80
N GLN A 107 10.36 10.31 5.80
CA GLN A 107 9.60 11.48 6.21
C GLN A 107 9.57 11.57 7.75
N VAL A 108 10.66 12.03 8.36
CA VAL A 108 10.76 12.16 9.84
C VAL A 108 10.11 13.46 10.33
N LEU A 109 10.19 14.52 9.54
CA LEU A 109 9.57 15.81 9.79
C LEU A 109 8.63 16.13 8.63
N ASP A 110 7.37 15.71 8.74
CA ASP A 110 6.36 15.78 7.67
C ASP A 110 6.08 17.21 7.22
N ARG A 111 6.23 18.20 8.12
CA ARG A 111 6.13 19.62 7.77
C ARG A 111 7.17 20.09 6.75
N ASN A 112 8.24 19.31 6.51
CA ASN A 112 9.26 19.58 5.48
C ASN A 112 8.97 18.86 4.14
N TRP A 113 7.72 18.45 3.92
CA TRP A 113 7.29 17.75 2.72
C TRP A 113 5.98 18.34 2.17
N MET A 114 5.80 18.26 0.85
CA MET A 114 4.60 18.68 0.12
C MET A 114 4.00 17.48 -0.59
N VAL A 115 2.67 17.33 -0.48
CA VAL A 115 1.92 16.29 -1.17
C VAL A 115 1.88 16.57 -2.68
N CYS A 116 2.25 15.57 -3.47
CA CYS A 116 2.18 15.59 -4.93
C CYS A 116 1.02 14.78 -5.48
N ASP A 117 0.66 13.69 -4.81
CA ASP A 117 -0.47 12.85 -5.17
C ASP A 117 -1.08 12.19 -3.94
N GLN A 118 -2.30 11.68 -4.12
CA GLN A 118 -3.07 10.98 -3.10
C GLN A 118 -3.67 9.72 -3.71
N SER A 119 -3.51 8.59 -3.04
CA SER A 119 -3.95 7.28 -3.54
C SER A 119 -5.47 7.20 -3.75
N VAL A 120 -6.24 7.94 -2.94
CA VAL A 120 -7.68 8.10 -3.11
C VAL A 120 -7.91 9.45 -3.80
N PRO A 121 -8.47 9.49 -5.02
CA PRO A 121 -8.76 10.74 -5.70
C PRO A 121 -9.75 11.62 -4.91
N ALA A 122 -9.61 12.93 -5.05
CA ALA A 122 -10.56 13.88 -4.47
C ALA A 122 -12.00 13.58 -4.93
N GLY A 123 -12.97 13.80 -4.05
CA GLY A 123 -14.39 13.50 -4.31
C GLY A 123 -14.78 12.04 -4.13
N ARG A 124 -13.83 11.12 -3.94
CA ARG A 124 -14.14 9.70 -3.70
C ARG A 124 -14.54 9.45 -2.26
N MET A 125 -15.40 8.47 -2.06
CA MET A 125 -15.83 8.06 -0.73
C MET A 125 -14.70 7.33 0.00
N ILE A 126 -14.50 7.68 1.27
CA ILE A 126 -13.63 7.00 2.22
C ILE A 126 -14.43 6.55 3.44
N THR A 127 -13.99 5.47 4.07
CA THR A 127 -14.53 4.92 5.32
C THR A 127 -13.38 4.71 6.31
N ALA A 128 -13.68 4.38 7.57
CA ALA A 128 -12.66 4.18 8.60
C ALA A 128 -11.62 3.09 8.25
N GLY A 129 -11.97 2.15 7.38
CA GLY A 129 -11.05 1.11 6.89
C GLY A 129 -10.24 1.50 5.65
N THR A 130 -10.40 2.71 5.12
CA THR A 130 -9.71 3.14 3.90
C THR A 130 -8.26 3.48 4.20
N SER A 131 -7.33 2.81 3.50
CA SER A 131 -5.90 3.16 3.55
C SER A 131 -5.60 4.29 2.58
N ILE A 132 -5.21 5.44 3.12
CA ILE A 132 -4.81 6.62 2.35
C ILE A 132 -3.28 6.69 2.34
N ASP A 133 -2.70 6.90 1.17
CA ASP A 133 -1.26 7.12 0.97
C ASP A 133 -1.04 8.43 0.24
N PHE A 134 -0.08 9.23 0.71
CA PHE A 134 0.34 10.48 0.10
C PHE A 134 1.75 10.36 -0.49
N GLY A 135 1.87 10.48 -1.80
CA GLY A 135 3.16 10.73 -2.42
C GLY A 135 3.58 12.17 -2.19
N ALA A 136 4.83 12.39 -1.78
CA ALA A 136 5.33 13.72 -1.42
C ALA A 136 6.78 13.95 -1.82
N VAL A 137 7.15 15.23 -1.96
CA VAL A 137 8.53 15.70 -2.21
C VAL A 137 8.97 16.68 -1.11
N LYS A 138 10.27 17.00 -1.03
CA LYS A 138 10.73 18.09 -0.16
C LYS A 138 10.16 19.42 -0.62
N LEU A 139 9.98 20.36 0.32
CA LEU A 139 9.49 21.71 -0.01
C LEU A 139 10.37 22.47 -1.02
N THR A 140 11.63 22.09 -1.16
CA THR A 140 12.58 22.67 -2.12
C THR A 140 12.55 21.99 -3.50
N GLU A 141 11.73 20.97 -3.67
CA GLU A 141 11.58 20.17 -4.89
C GLU A 141 10.22 20.45 -5.54
N ARG A 142 10.02 19.95 -6.76
CA ARG A 142 8.75 20.05 -7.49
C ARG A 142 8.12 18.68 -7.63
N CYS A 143 6.80 18.64 -7.60
CA CYS A 143 6.04 17.48 -8.05
C CYS A 143 6.30 17.25 -9.53
N GLN A 144 6.51 15.98 -9.90
CA GLN A 144 6.82 15.57 -11.27
C GLN A 144 5.57 15.15 -12.04
#